data_AF-A0A952XMK8-F1
#
_entry.id   AF-A0A952XMK8-F1
#
_cell.length_a   1.000
_cell.length_b   1.000
_cell.length_c   1.000
_cell.angle_alpha   90.00
_cell.angle_beta   90.00
_cell.angle_gamma   90.00
#
_symmetry.space_group_name_H-M   'P 1'
#
loop_
_entity.id
_entity.type
_entity.pdbx_description
1 polymer ?
#
loop_
_entity_poly.entity_id
_entity_poly.type
_entity_poly.pdbx_seq_one_letter_code
_entity_poly.pdbx_strand_id
1 'polypeptide(L)' 'MRSTVRGSLERHLPQTAPTEDELFAMRRAAWRKQAIVVIRLADVRDDWTRQALVNEATRLYGRREMA' A
#
# COMPACT_ATOMS: atom_id res chain seq x y z
N MET A 1 -9.72 -4.30 -25.35
CA MET A 1 -9.94 -3.39 -26.50
C MET A 1 -9.34 -2.03 -26.12
N ARG A 2 -8.17 -1.66 -26.66
CA ARG A 2 -7.54 -0.37 -26.33
C ARG A 2 -8.23 0.71 -27.15
N SER A 3 -8.97 1.59 -26.48
CA SER A 3 -9.64 2.74 -27.08
C SER A 3 -8.59 3.71 -27.64
N THR A 4 -8.58 3.92 -28.95
CA THR A 4 -7.79 4.93 -29.67
C THR A 4 -8.49 6.29 -29.61
N VAL A 5 -8.75 6.80 -28.40
CA VAL A 5 -9.26 8.16 -28.20
C VAL A 5 -8.11 9.02 -27.68
N ARG A 6 -7.40 9.68 -28.60
CA ARG A 6 -6.47 10.77 -28.26
C ARG A 6 -7.27 12.04 -28.02
N GLY A 7 -7.58 12.32 -26.76
CA GLY A 7 -8.32 13.50 -26.34
C GLY A 7 -7.54 14.27 -25.28
N SER A 8 -7.80 15.57 -25.14
CA SER A 8 -7.15 16.41 -24.11
C SER A 8 -7.35 15.89 -22.68
N LEU A 9 -8.38 15.08 -22.45
CA LEU A 9 -8.70 14.43 -21.18
C LEU A 9 -7.99 13.09 -20.96
N GLU A 10 -7.20 12.59 -21.92
CA GLU A 10 -6.44 11.33 -21.81
C GLU A 10 -5.48 11.32 -20.60
N ARG A 11 -4.86 12.47 -20.30
CA ARG A 11 -4.00 12.64 -19.12
C ARG A 11 -4.75 12.50 -17.78
N HIS A 12 -6.08 12.61 -17.80
CA HIS A 12 -6.97 12.54 -16.64
C HIS A 12 -7.77 11.26 -16.60
N LEU A 13 -7.63 10.39 -17.60
CA LEU A 13 -8.21 9.06 -17.51
C LEU A 13 -7.54 8.35 -16.33
N PRO A 14 -8.34 7.70 -15.47
CA PRO A 14 -7.78 6.91 -14.38
C PRO A 14 -6.81 5.90 -14.99
N GLN A 15 -5.54 5.99 -14.60
CA GLN A 15 -4.62 4.91 -14.87
C GLN A 15 -5.25 3.64 -14.29
N THR A 16 -5.25 2.57 -15.09
CA THR A 16 -5.72 1.26 -14.65
C THR A 16 -5.14 0.96 -13.28
N ALA A 17 -5.96 0.46 -12.35
CA ALA A 17 -5.50 0.13 -11.01
C ALA A 17 -4.22 -0.72 -11.09
N PRO A 18 -3.17 -0.41 -10.30
CA PRO A 18 -1.93 -1.14 -10.36
C PRO A 18 -2.17 -2.62 -10.09
N THR A 19 -1.48 -3.46 -10.83
CA THR A 19 -1.41 -4.90 -10.57
C THR A 19 -0.72 -5.17 -9.22
N GLU A 20 -0.92 -6.35 -8.64
CA GLU A 20 -0.28 -6.71 -7.36
C GLU A 20 1.25 -6.64 -7.44
N ASP A 21 1.82 -7.00 -8.60
CA ASP A 21 3.27 -6.93 -8.86
C ASP A 21 3.77 -5.47 -8.88
N GLU A 22 3.00 -4.57 -9.49
CA GLU A 22 3.31 -3.13 -9.48
C GLU A 22 3.21 -2.57 -8.06
N LEU A 23 2.17 -2.93 -7.30
CA LEU A 23 2.05 -2.54 -5.88
C LEU A 23 3.20 -3.08 -5.03
N PHE A 24 3.68 -4.29 -5.31
CA PHE A 24 4.85 -4.86 -4.64
C PHE A 24 6.12 -4.07 -4.97
N ALA A 25 6.34 -3.74 -6.25
CA ALA A 25 7.47 -2.92 -6.67
C ALA A 25 7.44 -1.53 -6.02
N MET A 26 6.26 -0.91 -5.92
CA MET A 26 6.06 0.38 -5.24
C MET A 26 6.39 0.29 -3.75
N ARG A 27 5.89 -0.74 -3.04
CA ARG A 27 6.23 -0.98 -1.63
C ARG A 27 7.74 -1.18 -1.42
N ARG A 28 8.38 -1.94 -2.32
CA ARG A 28 9.83 -2.16 -2.29
C ARG A 28 10.61 -0.86 -2.50
N ALA A 29 10.15 0.01 -3.40
CA ALA A 29 10.76 1.32 -3.64
C ALA A 29 10.58 2.25 -2.42
N ALA A 30 9.39 2.27 -1.81
CA ALA A 30 9.12 3.02 -0.59
C ALA A 30 10.07 2.59 0.56
N TRP A 31 10.27 1.28 0.75
CA TRP A 31 11.25 0.78 1.73
C TRP A 31 12.65 1.30 1.44
N ARG A 32 13.13 1.11 0.21
CA ARG A 32 14.51 1.44 -0.16
C ARG A 32 14.83 2.93 -0.14
N LYS A 33 13.85 3.77 -0.50
CA LYS A 33 14.07 5.22 -0.70
C LYS A 33 13.60 6.06 0.47
N GLN A 34 12.61 5.58 1.23
CA GLN A 34 11.93 6.38 2.25
C GLN A 34 11.91 5.67 3.62
N ALA A 35 12.41 4.44 3.71
CA ALA A 35 12.32 3.60 4.91
C ALA A 35 10.87 3.41 5.41
N ILE A 36 9.89 3.48 4.50
CA ILE A 36 8.47 3.24 4.79
C ILE A 36 8.13 1.82 4.36
N VAL A 37 7.42 1.09 5.23
CA VAL A 37 6.97 -0.28 4.97
C VAL A 37 5.47 -0.41 5.22
N VAL A 38 4.78 -1.13 4.33
CA VAL A 38 3.36 -1.46 4.46
C VAL A 38 3.26 -2.98 4.60
N ILE A 39 2.84 -3.44 5.78
CA ILE A 39 2.76 -4.86 6.13
C ILE A 39 1.34 -5.15 6.59
N ARG A 40 0.70 -6.18 6.02
CA ARG A 40 -0.55 -6.69 6.59
C ARG A 40 -0.21 -7.46 7.86
N LEU A 41 -0.85 -7.11 8.97
CA LEU A 41 -0.57 -7.74 10.26
C LEU A 41 -0.77 -9.27 10.25
N ALA A 42 -1.67 -9.78 9.40
CA ALA A 42 -1.91 -11.21 9.21
C ALA A 42 -0.73 -11.95 8.56
N ASP A 43 0.11 -11.26 7.79
CA ASP A 43 1.29 -11.86 7.14
C ASP A 43 2.52 -11.90 8.08
N VAL A 44 2.44 -11.24 9.24
CA VAL A 44 3.52 -11.26 10.24
C VAL A 44 3.46 -12.58 10.98
N ARG A 45 4.50 -13.42 10.82
CA ARG A 45 4.54 -14.77 11.40
C ARG A 45 4.74 -14.77 12.91
N ASP A 46 5.60 -13.88 13.39
CA ASP A 46 5.95 -13.79 14.81
C ASP A 46 4.92 -12.96 15.57
N ASP A 47 4.39 -13.52 16.64
CA ASP A 47 3.29 -12.91 17.41
C ASP A 47 3.75 -11.66 18.17
N TRP A 48 4.98 -11.64 18.68
CA TRP A 48 5.53 -10.46 19.36
C TRP A 48 5.75 -9.30 18.38
N THR A 49 6.30 -9.58 17.21
CA THR A 49 6.48 -8.60 16.13
C THR A 49 5.13 -8.03 15.70
N ARG A 50 4.12 -8.88 15.56
CA ARG A 50 2.76 -8.44 15.24
C ARG A 50 2.20 -7.51 16.32
N GLN A 51 2.36 -7.87 17.59
CA GLN A 51 1.88 -7.06 18.70
C GLN A 51 2.63 -5.71 18.79
N ALA A 52 3.94 -5.69 18.55
CA ALA A 52 4.73 -4.47 18.53
C ALA A 52 4.23 -3.49 17.44
N LEU A 53 3.98 -4.00 16.23
CA LEU A 53 3.40 -3.21 15.14
C LEU A 53 2.01 -2.67 15.48
N VAL A 54 1.15 -3.47 16.13
CA VAL A 54 -0.17 -3.03 16.61
C VAL A 54 -0.03 -1.90 17.63
N ASN A 55 0.89 -2.04 18.57
CA ASN A 55 1.13 -1.03 19.61
C ASN A 55 1.62 0.28 18.99
N GLU A 56 2.60 0.22 18.09
CA GLU A 56 3.11 1.41 17.40
C GLU A 56 2.04 2.06 16.51
N ALA A 57 1.28 1.28 15.77
CA ALA A 57 0.17 1.80 14.96
C ALA A 57 -0.90 2.45 15.84
N THR A 58 -1.23 1.84 16.99
CA THR A 58 -2.20 2.39 17.94
C THR A 58 -1.71 3.70 18.56
N ARG A 59 -0.42 3.80 18.87
CA ARG A 59 0.21 5.01 19.39
C ARG A 59 0.20 6.15 18.37
N LEU A 60 0.42 5.85 17.10
CA LEU A 60 0.51 6.86 16.03
C LEU A 60 -0.85 7.28 15.47
N TYR A 61 -1.78 6.34 15.31
CA TYR A 61 -3.04 6.55 14.58
C TYR A 61 -4.28 6.36 15.45
N GLY A 62 -4.11 6.01 16.73
CA GLY A 62 -5.23 5.65 17.60
C GLY A 62 -5.67 4.20 17.41
N ARG A 63 -6.68 3.80 18.20
CA ARG A 63 -7.18 2.42 18.19
C ARG A 63 -7.81 2.09 16.85
N ARG A 64 -7.45 0.93 16.29
CA ARG A 64 -8.05 0.45 15.03
C ARG A 64 -9.56 0.28 15.20
N GLU A 65 -10.33 0.96 14.35
CA GLU A 65 -11.76 0.70 14.20
C GLU A 65 -11.94 -0.69 13.58
N MET A 66 -12.61 -1.57 14.31
CA MET A 66 -13.08 -2.85 13.76
C MET A 66 -14.43 -2.55 13.13
N ALA A 67 -14.45 -2.37 11.81
CA ALA A 67 -15.68 -2.36 11.02
C ALA A 67 -16.16 -3.79 10.79
#